data_AF-S9QSU4-F1
#
_entry.id   AF-S9QSU4-F1
#
_cell.length_a   1.000
_cell.length_b   1.000
_cell.length_c   1.000
_cell.angle_alpha   90.00
_cell.angle_beta   90.00
_cell.angle_gamma   90.00
#
_symmetry.space_group_name_H-M   'P 1'
#
loop_
_entity.id
_entity.type
_entity.pdbx_description
1 polymer ?
#
loop_
_entity_poly.entity_id
_entity_poly.type
_entity_poly.pdbx_seq_one_letter_code
_entity_poly.pdbx_strand_id
1 'polypeptide(L)'
;MNTFECRSCKNQFQNRAPICPSGASHTVVLRRAAQPQILPARNNLAANTPTVKTEGPAADAPLGPGDWTERDRENCTQRWKDACLYNLRANNFRRYTRIIERRDFYSWFYRYSVDQGLKTRWALAASIVATGAYEVAIMSPGLEDLGRMADTVSNDLQAMMREGNQVIFDNVFPKLRTLLNLRGMTEQAARDWDMGTLSEEQTLIQPLYQGVSQATRTQLNRIARLQGLPGAVANFSPSAEVDDAPPYVRGGRVPAFAGTALTSIDERWHYGMVLANMFTPGGTGYNPAIHRRPAPPAGYLNGAELARVRIRPHLHRLDAALDGGAFGATWLSREVEAILKRLTPAEQAEILRDRRPDGGGRYSVRLRILNRRTMCSVLATWRSNLEAQMRFLSAHIGGENNGPWYEMEYSDIAPIIRPFSQAEKNRLHTPEWQRLFTLVCDNRTIASAARDLGLPEPLRTQWISQERRLWP
;
A
#
# COMPACT_ATOMS: atom_id res chain seq x y z
N MET A 1 -14.72 13.47 32.10
CA MET A 1 -14.47 12.90 30.76
C MET A 1 -13.51 13.83 30.05
N ASN A 2 -12.20 13.54 30.11
CA ASN A 2 -11.18 14.43 29.56
C ASN A 2 -10.92 14.05 28.09
N THR A 3 -11.20 14.97 27.18
CA THR A 3 -10.80 14.91 25.77
C THR A 3 -9.29 15.06 25.67
N PHE A 4 -8.60 13.98 25.29
CA PHE A 4 -7.16 13.95 25.04
C PHE A 4 -6.86 14.27 23.56
N GLU A 5 -6.12 15.34 23.30
CA GLU A 5 -5.55 15.65 21.98
C GLU A 5 -4.26 14.85 21.74
N CYS A 6 -4.25 14.04 20.68
CA CYS A 6 -3.08 13.31 20.22
C CYS A 6 -2.17 14.24 19.40
N ARG A 7 -1.18 14.90 20.03
CA ARG A 7 -0.22 15.79 19.33
C ARG A 7 0.78 15.05 18.41
N SER A 8 0.91 13.74 18.55
CA SER A 8 1.86 12.91 17.80
C SER A 8 1.48 12.68 16.32
N CYS A 9 0.33 13.18 15.85
CA CYS A 9 -0.09 13.02 14.45
C CYS A 9 -0.05 14.32 13.62
N LYS A 10 0.46 15.44 14.19
CA LYS A 10 0.37 16.77 13.55
C LYS A 10 1.65 17.28 12.87
N ASN A 11 2.77 16.55 12.92
CA ASN A 11 4.06 17.03 12.40
C ASN A 11 4.62 16.19 11.25
N GLN A 12 3.85 16.03 10.18
CA GLN A 12 4.42 15.89 8.84
C GLN A 12 3.80 16.99 7.98
N PHE A 13 4.64 17.80 7.33
CA PHE A 13 4.36 19.09 6.66
C PHE A 13 4.53 20.36 7.50
N GLN A 14 5.79 20.72 7.76
CA GLN A 14 6.21 22.12 7.72
C GLN A 14 7.43 22.26 6.80
N ASN A 15 7.18 22.66 5.55
CA ASN A 15 8.20 23.34 4.75
C ASN A 15 8.49 24.68 5.42
N ARG A 16 9.60 24.76 6.17
CA ARG A 16 10.14 26.04 6.64
C ARG A 16 10.85 26.71 5.47
N ALA A 17 10.16 27.66 4.83
CA ALA A 17 10.85 28.70 4.06
C ALA A 17 11.66 29.58 5.04
N PRO A 18 12.91 29.95 4.73
CA PRO A 18 13.65 30.87 5.58
C PRO A 18 13.10 32.30 5.41
N ILE A 19 12.60 32.85 6.50
CA ILE A 19 12.41 34.29 6.68
C ILE A 19 13.74 34.84 7.20
N CYS A 20 14.30 35.84 6.52
CA CYS A 20 15.16 36.89 7.09
C CYS A 20 15.40 38.00 6.05
N PRO A 21 15.83 39.21 6.44
CA PRO A 21 14.94 40.35 6.68
C PRO A 21 15.18 41.55 5.73
N SER A 22 14.32 42.55 5.89
CA SER A 22 14.35 43.86 5.26
C SER A 22 15.69 44.60 5.36
N GLY A 23 16.05 45.30 4.27
CA GLY A 23 16.73 46.60 4.34
C GLY A 23 17.96 46.75 3.46
N ALA A 24 17.79 47.37 2.28
CA ALA A 24 18.69 48.42 1.76
C ALA A 24 18.16 48.94 0.41
N SER A 25 17.95 50.25 0.37
CA SER A 25 17.58 51.06 -0.79
C SER A 25 18.63 50.99 -1.90
N HIS A 26 18.20 50.87 -3.17
CA HIS A 26 18.84 51.58 -4.27
C HIS A 26 17.84 51.86 -5.39
N THR A 27 17.74 53.15 -5.68
CA THR A 27 16.98 53.80 -6.75
C THR A 27 17.58 53.47 -8.11
N VAL A 28 16.77 52.96 -9.05
CA VAL A 28 17.06 53.09 -10.49
C VAL A 28 15.77 53.44 -11.25
N VAL A 29 15.96 54.37 -12.17
CA VAL A 29 14.99 55.22 -12.86
C VAL A 29 14.22 54.48 -13.97
N LEU A 30 12.94 54.85 -14.06
CA LEU A 30 11.96 54.73 -15.14
C LEU A 30 12.52 54.53 -16.56
N ARG A 31 11.89 53.61 -17.32
CA ARG A 31 11.44 53.87 -18.70
C ARG A 31 10.13 53.13 -19.02
N ARG A 32 9.09 53.92 -19.31
CA ARG A 32 7.83 53.53 -19.95
C ARG A 32 8.07 53.16 -21.41
N ALA A 33 7.40 52.12 -21.91
CA ALA A 33 6.73 52.16 -23.22
C ALA A 33 5.73 51.00 -23.41
N ALA A 34 4.50 51.39 -23.77
CA ALA A 34 3.52 50.71 -24.63
C ALA A 34 2.93 49.33 -24.23
N GLN A 35 1.72 49.37 -23.68
CA GLN A 35 0.59 48.52 -24.12
C GLN A 35 0.17 48.99 -25.54
N PRO A 36 -0.36 48.14 -26.45
CA PRO A 36 -1.63 47.42 -26.22
C PRO A 36 -1.79 46.04 -26.92
N GLN A 37 -2.69 45.21 -26.40
CA GLN A 37 -3.94 44.80 -27.09
C GLN A 37 -4.66 43.70 -26.29
N ILE A 38 -5.96 43.91 -26.17
CA ILE A 38 -6.98 43.09 -25.52
C ILE A 38 -7.34 41.93 -26.46
N LEU A 39 -7.44 40.69 -25.95
CA LEU A 39 -8.32 39.58 -26.38
C LEU A 39 -8.17 38.41 -25.35
N PRO A 40 -9.11 37.47 -25.25
CA PRO A 40 -9.96 37.33 -24.06
C PRO A 40 -9.55 36.22 -23.09
N ALA A 41 -10.22 36.25 -21.93
CA ALA A 41 -10.17 35.33 -20.81
C ALA A 41 -9.78 33.87 -21.14
N ARG A 42 -8.56 33.49 -20.76
CA ARG A 42 -8.22 32.10 -20.50
C ARG A 42 -8.87 31.71 -19.18
N ASN A 43 -9.87 30.83 -19.26
CA ASN A 43 -10.39 30.10 -18.11
C ASN A 43 -9.25 29.45 -17.35
N ASN A 44 -9.13 29.80 -16.08
CA ASN A 44 -8.32 29.10 -15.09
C ASN A 44 -8.78 27.64 -15.02
N LEU A 45 -8.10 26.77 -15.76
CA LEU A 45 -8.02 25.36 -15.41
C LEU A 45 -7.22 25.29 -14.12
N ALA A 46 -7.94 25.42 -13.01
CA ALA A 46 -7.47 25.01 -11.71
C ALA A 46 -6.96 23.58 -11.87
N ALA A 47 -5.66 23.40 -11.65
CA ALA A 47 -5.03 22.10 -11.48
C ALA A 47 -5.60 21.49 -10.21
N ASN A 48 -6.79 20.88 -10.33
CA ASN A 48 -7.32 19.95 -9.35
C ASN A 48 -6.47 18.69 -9.47
N THR A 49 -5.39 18.64 -8.68
CA THR A 49 -4.70 17.39 -8.35
C THR A 49 -5.74 16.42 -7.81
N PRO A 50 -5.97 15.25 -8.44
CA PRO A 50 -6.95 14.29 -7.93
C PRO A 50 -6.45 13.74 -6.60
N THR A 51 -7.11 14.12 -5.49
CA THR A 51 -6.95 13.46 -4.19
C THR A 51 -7.42 12.01 -4.32
N VAL A 52 -6.48 11.07 -4.36
CA VAL A 52 -6.78 9.64 -4.32
C VAL A 52 -7.15 9.27 -2.88
N LYS A 53 -8.45 9.30 -2.58
CA LYS A 53 -9.02 8.77 -1.33
C LYS A 53 -8.87 7.25 -1.29
N THR A 54 -8.39 6.68 -0.19
CA THR A 54 -8.86 5.33 0.22
C THR A 54 -8.91 5.26 1.73
N GLU A 55 -10.11 5.01 2.26
CA GLU A 55 -10.40 4.32 3.54
C GLU A 55 -11.94 4.29 3.71
N GLY A 56 -12.54 3.09 3.88
CA GLY A 56 -13.99 2.84 3.92
C GLY A 56 -14.68 2.59 2.55
N PRO A 57 -15.92 2.05 2.49
CA PRO A 57 -16.74 2.00 1.27
C PRO A 57 -16.93 3.41 0.67
N ALA A 58 -17.54 3.52 -0.52
CA ALA A 58 -17.74 4.81 -1.21
C ALA A 58 -18.11 5.96 -0.28
N ALA A 59 -17.75 7.19 -0.68
CA ALA A 59 -17.90 8.41 0.11
C ALA A 59 -19.30 8.63 0.75
N ASP A 60 -20.33 7.92 0.28
CA ASP A 60 -21.72 8.03 0.73
C ASP A 60 -22.27 6.77 1.44
N ALA A 61 -21.48 5.69 1.58
CA ALA A 61 -21.90 4.49 2.29
C ALA A 61 -21.65 4.61 3.80
N PRO A 62 -22.62 4.22 4.66
CA PRO A 62 -22.41 4.26 6.10
C PRO A 62 -21.24 3.35 6.51
N LEU A 63 -20.28 3.92 7.23
CA LEU A 63 -19.12 3.19 7.76
C LEU A 63 -19.58 2.25 8.89
N GLY A 64 -19.18 0.98 8.80
CA GLY A 64 -19.42 0.00 9.84
C GLY A 64 -18.49 0.17 11.06
N PRO A 65 -18.68 -0.64 12.11
CA PRO A 65 -17.94 -0.52 13.38
C PRO A 65 -16.44 -0.84 13.27
N GLY A 66 -16.02 -1.54 12.21
CA GLY A 66 -14.61 -1.83 11.92
C GLY A 66 -14.01 -0.94 10.82
N ASP A 67 -14.74 0.10 10.40
CA ASP A 67 -14.36 1.01 9.32
C ASP A 67 -13.95 2.38 9.88
N TRP A 68 -13.02 3.03 9.20
CA TRP A 68 -12.52 4.37 9.51
C TRP A 68 -12.22 5.12 8.20
N THR A 69 -12.08 6.45 8.28
CA THR A 69 -11.56 7.27 7.17
C THR A 69 -10.10 7.65 7.41
N GLU A 70 -9.41 8.09 6.35
CA GLU A 70 -8.01 8.55 6.45
C GLU A 70 -7.84 9.66 7.48
N ARG A 71 -8.83 10.56 7.50
CA ARG A 71 -8.89 11.63 8.48
C ARG A 71 -9.07 11.10 9.91
N ASP A 72 -9.84 10.04 10.12
CA ASP A 72 -10.01 9.42 11.45
C ASP A 72 -8.68 8.87 11.97
N ARG A 73 -7.95 8.16 11.10
CA ARG A 73 -6.63 7.59 11.42
C ARG A 73 -5.62 8.71 11.70
N GLU A 74 -5.48 9.66 10.78
CA GLU A 74 -4.53 10.77 10.89
C GLU A 74 -4.81 11.69 12.09
N ASN A 75 -6.07 11.86 12.49
CA ASN A 75 -6.40 12.64 13.68
C ASN A 75 -6.57 11.80 14.96
N CYS A 76 -6.31 10.49 14.88
CA CYS A 76 -6.50 9.53 15.98
C CYS A 76 -7.86 9.71 16.69
N THR A 77 -8.93 9.83 15.91
CA THR A 77 -10.29 10.07 16.41
C THR A 77 -10.81 8.86 17.21
N GLN A 78 -11.89 9.05 17.97
CA GLN A 78 -12.52 7.94 18.68
C GLN A 78 -12.97 6.82 17.72
N ARG A 79 -13.45 7.19 16.52
CA ARG A 79 -13.84 6.21 15.48
C ARG A 79 -12.67 5.31 15.08
N TRP A 80 -11.47 5.87 14.86
CA TRP A 80 -10.27 5.06 14.58
C TRP A 80 -9.95 4.11 15.74
N LYS A 81 -9.98 4.59 16.98
CA LYS A 81 -9.72 3.77 18.18
C LYS A 81 -10.73 2.63 18.33
N ASP A 82 -12.01 2.92 18.11
CA ASP A 82 -13.10 1.95 18.18
C ASP A 82 -12.98 0.90 17.07
N ALA A 83 -12.70 1.33 15.84
CA ALA A 83 -12.45 0.43 14.72
C ALA A 83 -11.24 -0.47 14.98
N CYS A 84 -10.16 0.09 15.55
CA CYS A 84 -8.99 -0.68 15.94
C CYS A 84 -9.32 -1.79 16.93
N LEU A 85 -10.05 -1.45 18.00
CA LEU A 85 -10.47 -2.41 19.02
C LEU A 85 -11.46 -3.44 18.47
N TYR A 86 -12.43 -3.02 17.66
CA TYR A 86 -13.40 -3.90 17.01
C TYR A 86 -12.69 -4.93 16.11
N ASN A 87 -11.80 -4.46 15.23
CA ASN A 87 -11.06 -5.32 14.31
C ASN A 87 -10.11 -6.25 15.07
N LEU A 88 -9.47 -5.77 16.14
CA LEU A 88 -8.61 -6.62 16.97
C LEU A 88 -9.39 -7.75 17.64
N ARG A 89 -10.54 -7.45 18.26
CA ARG A 89 -11.42 -8.46 18.88
C ARG A 89 -11.92 -9.48 17.85
N ALA A 90 -12.30 -9.00 16.67
CA ALA A 90 -12.74 -9.84 15.56
C ALA A 90 -11.60 -10.59 14.84
N ASN A 91 -10.33 -10.38 15.23
CA ASN A 91 -9.15 -10.88 14.53
C ASN A 91 -9.11 -10.52 13.03
N ASN A 92 -9.60 -9.33 12.69
CA ASN A 92 -9.74 -8.85 11.32
C ASN A 92 -8.55 -7.96 10.92
N PHE A 93 -7.35 -8.54 10.88
CA PHE A 93 -6.13 -7.85 10.44
C PHE A 93 -6.18 -7.42 8.97
N ARG A 94 -7.06 -8.02 8.15
CA ARG A 94 -7.21 -7.72 6.71
C ARG A 94 -7.66 -6.30 6.42
N ARG A 95 -8.16 -5.57 7.42
CA ARG A 95 -8.51 -4.15 7.29
C ARG A 95 -7.29 -3.25 7.14
N TYR A 96 -6.11 -3.66 7.61
CA TYR A 96 -4.88 -2.88 7.57
C TYR A 96 -4.00 -3.33 6.40
N THR A 97 -4.20 -2.71 5.24
CA THR A 97 -3.59 -3.10 3.97
C THR A 97 -2.30 -2.35 3.66
N ARG A 98 -2.13 -1.13 4.21
CA ARG A 98 -0.97 -0.25 4.03
C ARG A 98 -0.04 -0.32 5.24
N ILE A 99 1.26 -0.09 5.03
CA ILE A 99 2.24 -0.02 6.13
C ILE A 99 1.84 1.07 7.14
N ILE A 100 1.37 2.22 6.66
CA ILE A 100 0.97 3.35 7.52
C ILE A 100 -0.17 3.00 8.48
N GLU A 101 -1.15 2.22 8.00
CA GLU A 101 -2.30 1.77 8.81
C GLU A 101 -1.83 0.83 9.93
N ARG A 102 -0.88 -0.06 9.63
CA ARG A 102 -0.29 -1.00 10.60
C ARG A 102 0.63 -0.30 11.59
N ARG A 103 1.43 0.66 11.14
CA ARG A 103 2.24 1.56 11.98
C ARG A 103 1.37 2.27 13.00
N ASP A 104 0.30 2.90 12.53
CA ASP A 104 -0.62 3.66 13.38
C ASP A 104 -1.40 2.75 14.32
N PHE A 105 -1.75 1.55 13.87
CA PHE A 105 -2.33 0.52 14.74
C PHE A 105 -1.36 0.13 15.86
N TYR A 106 -0.08 -0.11 15.57
CA TYR A 106 0.91 -0.44 16.61
C TYR A 106 1.06 0.69 17.63
N SER A 107 1.13 1.94 17.16
CA SER A 107 1.22 3.13 18.03
C SER A 107 -0.02 3.27 18.91
N TRP A 108 -1.22 3.11 18.34
CA TRP A 108 -2.48 3.08 19.09
C TRP A 108 -2.52 1.93 20.10
N PHE A 109 -2.21 0.70 19.68
CA PHE A 109 -2.28 -0.49 20.51
C PHE A 109 -1.34 -0.39 21.69
N TYR A 110 -0.14 0.15 21.50
CA TYR A 110 0.81 0.39 22.58
C TYR A 110 0.24 1.33 23.65
N ARG A 111 -0.29 2.49 23.26
CA ARG A 111 -0.88 3.43 24.22
C ARG A 111 -2.07 2.83 24.93
N TYR A 112 -2.97 2.20 24.17
CA TYR A 112 -4.13 1.50 24.70
C TYR A 112 -3.74 0.41 25.70
N SER A 113 -2.74 -0.42 25.39
CA SER A 113 -2.32 -1.51 26.27
C SER A 113 -1.68 -0.99 27.56
N VAL A 114 -0.86 0.06 27.49
CA VAL A 114 -0.30 0.74 28.67
C VAL A 114 -1.40 1.30 29.56
N ASP A 115 -2.43 1.93 28.98
CA ASP A 115 -3.59 2.44 29.74
C ASP A 115 -4.40 1.32 30.40
N GLN A 116 -4.34 0.10 29.86
CA GLN A 116 -4.91 -1.10 30.49
C GLN A 116 -3.97 -1.75 31.53
N GLY A 117 -2.80 -1.15 31.81
CA GLY A 117 -1.81 -1.65 32.76
C GLY A 117 -0.88 -2.73 32.19
N LEU A 118 -0.88 -2.96 30.87
CA LEU A 118 0.05 -3.89 30.23
C LEU A 118 1.46 -3.31 30.18
N LYS A 119 2.44 -4.19 30.43
CA LYS A 119 3.85 -3.81 30.54
C LYS A 119 4.69 -4.16 29.30
N THR A 120 4.08 -4.73 28.26
CA THR A 120 4.77 -5.07 27.00
C THR A 120 5.10 -3.83 26.19
N ARG A 121 6.20 -3.89 25.43
CA ARG A 121 6.80 -2.78 24.66
C ARG A 121 7.11 -3.15 23.22
N TRP A 122 6.86 -4.39 22.79
CA TRP A 122 7.04 -4.80 21.41
C TRP A 122 6.28 -3.89 20.42
N ALA A 123 5.03 -3.52 20.72
CA ALA A 123 4.22 -2.67 19.84
C ALA A 123 4.82 -1.26 19.66
N LEU A 124 5.50 -0.72 20.68
CA LEU A 124 6.23 0.54 20.55
C LEU A 124 7.37 0.40 19.54
N ALA A 125 8.23 -0.59 19.70
CA ALA A 125 9.34 -0.85 18.76
C ALA A 125 8.83 -1.13 17.34
N ALA A 126 7.76 -1.94 17.21
CA ALA A 126 7.14 -2.23 15.93
C ALA A 126 6.59 -0.97 15.24
N SER A 127 6.01 -0.02 15.99
CA SER A 127 5.56 1.26 15.43
C SER A 127 6.72 2.07 14.86
N ILE A 128 7.87 2.12 15.54
CA ILE A 128 9.06 2.86 15.12
C ILE A 128 9.65 2.23 13.85
N VAL A 129 9.84 0.91 13.83
CA VAL A 129 10.36 0.18 12.65
C VAL A 129 9.40 0.31 11.46
N ALA A 130 8.08 0.25 11.70
CA ALA A 130 7.08 0.44 10.67
C ALA A 130 7.08 1.86 10.07
N THR A 131 7.46 2.89 10.85
CA THR A 131 7.67 4.25 10.32
C THR A 131 8.80 4.26 9.29
N GLY A 132 9.96 3.71 9.63
CA GLY A 132 11.09 3.64 8.69
C GLY A 132 10.77 2.80 7.45
N ALA A 133 10.09 1.66 7.63
CA ALA A 133 9.64 0.83 6.51
C ALA A 133 8.65 1.57 5.60
N TYR A 134 7.74 2.36 6.16
CA TYR A 134 6.81 3.19 5.40
C TYR A 134 7.54 4.24 4.57
N GLU A 135 8.49 4.96 5.16
CA GLU A 135 9.26 6.01 4.45
C GLU A 135 10.09 5.46 3.30
N VAL A 136 10.63 4.25 3.45
CA VAL A 136 11.30 3.54 2.34
C VAL A 136 10.28 3.13 1.27
N ALA A 137 9.11 2.62 1.69
CA ALA A 137 8.09 2.11 0.79
C ALA A 137 7.43 3.20 -0.06
N ILE A 138 7.23 4.41 0.47
CA ILE A 138 6.51 5.51 -0.20
C ILE A 138 7.40 6.71 -0.51
N MET A 139 8.67 6.45 -0.84
CA MET A 139 9.65 7.49 -1.07
C MET A 139 9.14 8.56 -2.03
N SER A 140 9.34 9.85 -1.69
CA SER A 140 8.84 10.93 -2.55
C SER A 140 9.44 10.82 -3.96
N PRO A 141 8.69 11.14 -5.03
CA PRO A 141 9.15 10.98 -6.41
C PRO A 141 10.55 11.57 -6.70
N GLY A 142 10.84 12.77 -6.19
CA GLY A 142 12.16 13.38 -6.39
C GLY A 142 13.32 12.66 -5.70
N LEU A 143 13.09 12.10 -4.51
CA LEU A 143 14.09 11.28 -3.81
C LEU A 143 14.22 9.89 -4.43
N GLU A 144 13.12 9.36 -4.98
CA GLU A 144 13.13 8.08 -5.64
C GLU A 144 13.82 8.13 -7.01
N ASP A 145 13.61 9.18 -7.80
CA ASP A 145 14.30 9.36 -9.08
C ASP A 145 15.81 9.49 -8.86
N LEU A 146 16.23 10.30 -7.89
CA LEU A 146 17.63 10.36 -7.46
C LEU A 146 18.12 9.03 -6.92
N GLY A 147 17.29 8.36 -6.12
CA GLY A 147 17.59 7.07 -5.52
C GLY A 147 17.81 5.98 -6.56
N ARG A 148 17.00 5.95 -7.63
CA ARG A 148 17.12 5.04 -8.77
C ARG A 148 18.33 5.37 -9.64
N MET A 149 18.61 6.64 -9.90
CA MET A 149 19.83 7.06 -10.60
C MET A 149 21.10 6.61 -9.86
N ALA A 150 21.06 6.61 -8.53
CA ALA A 150 22.16 6.17 -7.68
C ALA A 150 22.15 4.66 -7.35
N ASP A 151 21.17 3.89 -7.85
CA ASP A 151 20.93 2.47 -7.52
C ASP A 151 20.82 2.21 -6.00
N THR A 152 20.16 3.13 -5.29
CA THR A 152 20.05 3.12 -3.83
C THR A 152 18.66 2.74 -3.33
N VAL A 153 17.64 2.81 -4.19
CA VAL A 153 16.25 2.47 -3.87
C VAL A 153 15.64 1.78 -5.08
N SER A 154 15.07 0.60 -4.86
CA SER A 154 14.46 -0.22 -5.91
C SER A 154 13.02 -0.59 -5.57
N ASN A 155 12.23 -0.92 -6.61
CA ASN A 155 10.89 -1.48 -6.42
C ASN A 155 10.94 -2.79 -5.61
N ASP A 156 12.02 -3.55 -5.71
CA ASP A 156 12.22 -4.78 -4.92
C ASP A 156 12.42 -4.48 -3.42
N LEU A 157 13.22 -3.47 -3.08
CA LEU A 157 13.36 -3.02 -1.69
C LEU A 157 12.03 -2.52 -1.12
N GLN A 158 11.35 -1.68 -1.88
CA GLN A 158 10.04 -1.15 -1.54
C GLN A 158 8.98 -2.24 -1.36
N ALA A 159 8.99 -3.26 -2.22
CA ALA A 159 8.12 -4.43 -2.12
C ALA A 159 8.42 -5.24 -0.86
N MET A 160 9.71 -5.47 -0.57
CA MET A 160 10.17 -6.17 0.62
C MET A 160 9.69 -5.47 1.90
N MET A 161 9.73 -4.14 1.97
CA MET A 161 9.21 -3.40 3.13
C MET A 161 7.71 -3.62 3.34
N ARG A 162 6.92 -3.60 2.26
CA ARG A 162 5.47 -3.84 2.31
C ARG A 162 5.14 -5.28 2.71
N GLU A 163 5.87 -6.24 2.15
CA GLU A 163 5.70 -7.66 2.41
C GLU A 163 6.10 -8.05 3.83
N GLY A 164 7.31 -7.67 4.26
CA GLY A 164 7.78 -7.94 5.61
C GLY A 164 6.84 -7.35 6.65
N ASN A 165 6.43 -6.08 6.50
CA ASN A 165 5.50 -5.46 7.41
C ASN A 165 4.12 -6.16 7.44
N GLN A 166 3.63 -6.69 6.31
CA GLN A 166 2.40 -7.48 6.27
C GLN A 166 2.55 -8.80 7.01
N VAL A 167 3.59 -9.57 6.68
CA VAL A 167 3.83 -10.90 7.24
C VAL A 167 3.91 -10.84 8.77
N ILE A 168 4.62 -9.83 9.29
CA ILE A 168 4.76 -9.60 10.73
C ILE A 168 3.40 -9.24 11.34
N PHE A 169 2.68 -8.30 10.73
CA PHE A 169 1.39 -7.84 11.24
C PHE A 169 0.36 -8.97 11.27
N ASP A 170 0.20 -9.70 10.16
CA ASP A 170 -0.75 -10.80 10.04
C ASP A 170 -0.46 -11.92 11.07
N ASN A 171 0.81 -12.19 11.36
CA ASN A 171 1.21 -13.21 12.35
C ASN A 171 1.02 -12.74 13.81
N VAL A 172 1.35 -11.50 14.12
CA VAL A 172 1.33 -10.99 15.51
C VAL A 172 -0.07 -10.55 15.94
N PHE A 173 -0.94 -10.13 15.02
CA PHE A 173 -2.26 -9.59 15.34
C PHE A 173 -3.12 -10.51 16.23
N PRO A 174 -3.20 -11.84 15.98
CA PRO A 174 -3.89 -12.75 16.88
C PRO A 174 -3.26 -12.83 18.29
N LYS A 175 -1.94 -12.64 18.41
CA LYS A 175 -1.22 -12.62 19.70
C LYS A 175 -1.53 -11.35 20.48
N LEU A 176 -1.59 -10.20 19.79
CA LEU A 176 -2.00 -8.92 20.40
C LEU A 176 -3.43 -8.99 20.93
N ARG A 177 -4.32 -9.70 20.23
CA ARG A 177 -5.68 -9.97 20.71
C ARG A 177 -5.67 -10.78 22.00
N THR A 178 -4.87 -11.84 22.07
CA THR A 178 -4.73 -12.66 23.29
C THR A 178 -4.16 -11.84 24.44
N LEU A 179 -3.18 -10.97 24.15
CA LEU A 179 -2.52 -10.12 25.13
C LEU A 179 -3.51 -9.19 25.86
N LEU A 180 -4.56 -8.70 25.19
CA LEU A 180 -5.59 -7.87 25.83
C LEU A 180 -6.35 -8.57 26.97
N ASN A 181 -6.34 -9.89 27.00
CA ASN A 181 -7.01 -10.67 28.04
C ASN A 181 -6.06 -11.00 29.21
N LEU A 182 -4.76 -10.72 29.09
CA LEU A 182 -3.79 -10.97 30.14
C LEU A 182 -3.76 -9.78 31.11
N ARG A 183 -4.30 -9.95 32.31
CA ARG A 183 -4.22 -8.93 33.38
C ARG A 183 -3.08 -9.25 34.34
N GLY A 184 -2.52 -8.22 34.98
CA GLY A 184 -1.57 -8.39 36.09
C GLY A 184 -0.18 -8.91 35.70
N MET A 185 0.23 -8.71 34.45
CA MET A 185 1.54 -9.16 33.98
C MET A 185 2.68 -8.40 34.70
N THR A 186 3.64 -9.15 35.26
CA THR A 186 4.86 -8.57 35.84
C THR A 186 5.75 -7.99 34.74
N GLU A 187 6.72 -7.14 35.12
CA GLU A 187 7.68 -6.57 34.15
C GLU A 187 8.54 -7.64 33.49
N GLN A 188 8.94 -8.65 34.26
CA GLN A 188 9.68 -9.80 33.75
C GLN A 188 8.84 -10.56 32.71
N ALA A 189 7.60 -10.91 33.04
CA ALA A 189 6.72 -11.66 32.13
C ALA A 189 6.43 -10.88 30.84
N ALA A 190 6.26 -9.56 30.93
CA ALA A 190 6.08 -8.70 29.77
C ALA A 190 7.33 -8.63 28.88
N ARG A 191 8.52 -8.49 29.49
CA ARG A 191 9.79 -8.52 28.77
C ARG A 191 10.02 -9.87 28.09
N ASP A 192 9.73 -10.99 28.76
CA ASP A 192 9.86 -12.32 28.18
C ASP A 192 8.89 -12.52 27.01
N TRP A 193 7.67 -11.99 27.11
CA TRP A 193 6.70 -11.98 26.02
C TRP A 193 7.19 -11.18 24.81
N ASP A 194 7.75 -9.98 25.03
CA ASP A 194 8.32 -9.15 23.96
C ASP A 194 9.49 -9.87 23.28
N MET A 195 10.40 -10.46 24.07
CA MET A 195 11.56 -11.21 23.58
C MET A 195 11.15 -12.43 22.76
N GLY A 196 10.15 -13.18 23.20
CA GLY A 196 9.58 -14.33 22.50
C GLY A 196 8.93 -13.91 21.19
N THR A 197 8.03 -12.93 21.23
CA THR A 197 7.31 -12.41 20.05
C THR A 197 8.28 -11.89 18.99
N LEU A 198 9.32 -11.15 19.40
CA LEU A 198 10.33 -10.66 18.47
C LEU A 198 11.18 -11.81 17.91
N SER A 199 11.49 -12.86 18.68
CA SER A 199 12.24 -14.01 18.16
C SER A 199 11.46 -14.75 17.07
N GLU A 200 10.17 -14.93 17.30
CA GLU A 200 9.23 -15.51 16.34
C GLU A 200 9.16 -14.67 15.07
N GLU A 201 8.96 -13.37 15.20
CA GLU A 201 8.96 -12.40 14.10
C GLU A 201 10.23 -12.49 13.26
N GLN A 202 11.40 -12.33 13.89
CA GLN A 202 12.68 -12.28 13.17
C GLN A 202 12.98 -13.58 12.44
N THR A 203 12.47 -14.70 12.95
CA THR A 203 12.54 -16.01 12.30
C THR A 203 11.56 -16.12 11.12
N LEU A 204 10.31 -15.68 11.32
CA LEU A 204 9.23 -15.70 10.32
C LEU A 204 9.63 -14.97 9.03
N ILE A 205 10.25 -13.80 9.14
CA ILE A 205 10.65 -12.96 8.00
C ILE A 205 12.03 -13.30 7.43
N GLN A 206 12.77 -14.25 8.01
CA GLN A 206 14.09 -14.62 7.51
C GLN A 206 14.12 -15.01 6.03
N PRO A 207 13.14 -15.78 5.50
CA PRO A 207 13.11 -16.11 4.07
C PRO A 207 13.02 -14.88 3.17
N LEU A 208 12.39 -13.79 3.60
CA LEU A 208 12.32 -12.54 2.83
C LEU A 208 13.70 -11.88 2.71
N TYR A 209 14.48 -11.86 3.80
CA TYR A 209 15.86 -11.35 3.79
C TYR A 209 16.80 -12.19 2.91
N GLN A 210 16.55 -13.50 2.83
CA GLN A 210 17.33 -14.43 2.02
C GLN A 210 16.91 -14.41 0.54
N GLY A 211 15.64 -14.14 0.26
CA GLY A 211 15.06 -14.18 -1.08
C GLY A 211 15.30 -12.94 -1.94
N VAL A 212 15.67 -11.81 -1.34
CA VAL A 212 15.98 -10.58 -2.09
C VAL A 212 17.37 -10.61 -2.73
N SER A 213 17.54 -9.85 -3.82
CA SER A 213 18.81 -9.74 -4.55
C SER A 213 19.93 -9.13 -3.70
N GLN A 214 21.19 -9.39 -4.06
CA GLN A 214 22.34 -8.79 -3.39
C GLN A 214 22.30 -7.25 -3.41
N ALA A 215 21.83 -6.66 -4.52
CA ALA A 215 21.63 -5.22 -4.63
C ALA A 215 20.63 -4.71 -3.58
N THR A 216 19.46 -5.35 -3.49
CA THR A 216 18.43 -5.01 -2.48
C THR A 216 18.95 -5.14 -1.05
N ARG A 217 19.74 -6.19 -0.75
CA ARG A 217 20.37 -6.35 0.57
C ARG A 217 21.36 -5.24 0.88
N THR A 218 22.15 -4.80 -0.10
CA THR A 218 23.07 -3.68 0.06
C THR A 218 22.32 -2.38 0.32
N GLN A 219 21.24 -2.11 -0.40
CA GLN A 219 20.37 -0.94 -0.18
C GLN A 219 19.79 -0.97 1.24
N LEU A 220 19.23 -2.10 1.66
CA LEU A 220 18.69 -2.30 3.00
C LEU A 220 19.74 -2.09 4.10
N ASN A 221 20.96 -2.63 3.92
CA ASN A 221 22.09 -2.43 4.84
C ASN A 221 22.46 -0.96 5.00
N ARG A 222 22.52 -0.19 3.91
CA ARG A 222 22.84 1.24 3.97
C ARG A 222 21.79 2.02 4.74
N ILE A 223 20.50 1.74 4.47
CA ILE A 223 19.38 2.40 5.14
C ILE A 223 19.39 2.11 6.64
N ALA A 224 19.52 0.83 7.04
CA ALA A 224 19.50 0.48 8.46
C ALA A 224 20.70 1.06 9.22
N ARG A 225 21.85 1.24 8.56
CA ARG A 225 23.04 1.88 9.14
C ARG A 225 22.99 3.41 9.11
N LEU A 226 21.92 4.01 8.61
CA LEU A 226 21.77 5.46 8.41
C LEU A 226 22.91 6.07 7.56
N GLN A 227 23.44 5.31 6.60
CA GLN A 227 24.61 5.70 5.79
C GLN A 227 24.28 6.64 4.62
N GLY A 228 23.05 7.18 4.55
CA GLY A 228 22.58 8.06 3.47
C GLY A 228 22.53 7.38 2.10
N LEU A 229 22.02 8.09 1.10
CA LEU A 229 22.06 7.68 -0.31
C LEU A 229 23.25 8.37 -0.99
N PRO A 230 24.21 7.63 -1.58
CA PRO A 230 25.29 8.21 -2.38
C PRO A 230 24.77 9.21 -3.43
N GLY A 231 25.28 10.44 -3.43
CA GLY A 231 24.95 11.46 -4.44
C GLY A 231 23.68 12.28 -4.16
N ALA A 232 22.92 12.00 -3.09
CA ALA A 232 21.84 12.88 -2.65
C ALA A 232 22.40 14.04 -1.82
N VAL A 233 21.98 15.28 -2.13
CA VAL A 233 22.38 16.52 -1.42
C VAL A 233 21.76 16.62 -0.01
N ALA A 234 21.07 15.57 0.47
CA ALA A 234 20.44 15.54 1.78
C ALA A 234 20.54 14.17 2.43
N ASN A 235 20.80 14.19 3.74
CA ASN A 235 20.73 13.06 4.67
C ASN A 235 19.34 12.41 4.60
N PHE A 236 19.09 11.50 3.65
CA PHE A 236 17.94 10.60 3.73
C PHE A 236 18.19 9.65 4.91
N SER A 237 17.71 10.07 6.07
CA SER A 237 17.62 9.25 7.27
C SER A 237 16.13 9.08 7.53
N PRO A 238 15.53 7.93 7.14
CA PRO A 238 14.16 7.64 7.52
C PRO A 238 14.01 7.89 9.03
N SER A 239 13.03 8.74 9.39
CA SER A 239 12.68 9.23 10.73
C SER A 239 13.73 8.91 11.79
N ALA A 240 14.83 9.69 11.73
CA ALA A 240 15.92 9.57 12.68
C ALA A 240 15.46 9.88 14.10
N GLU A 241 14.29 10.49 14.30
CA GLU A 241 13.80 10.95 15.59
C GLU A 241 12.43 10.36 15.92
N VAL A 242 12.28 9.97 17.18
CA VAL A 242 11.02 9.60 17.81
C VAL A 242 10.63 10.76 18.72
N ASP A 243 9.43 11.32 18.50
CA ASP A 243 8.90 12.40 19.32
C ASP A 243 8.69 11.95 20.77
N ASP A 244 9.03 12.83 21.71
CA ASP A 244 8.72 12.61 23.12
C ASP A 244 7.20 12.70 23.33
N ALA A 245 6.63 11.68 23.97
CA ALA A 245 5.20 11.65 24.29
C ALA A 245 4.96 11.02 25.67
N PRO A 246 5.36 11.69 26.77
CA PRO A 246 5.12 11.20 28.13
C PRO A 246 3.63 11.04 28.44
N PRO A 247 3.24 10.08 29.29
CA PRO A 247 4.10 9.10 29.98
C PRO A 247 4.43 7.86 29.13
N TYR A 248 4.10 7.85 27.84
CA TYR A 248 4.12 6.63 27.02
C TYR A 248 5.44 6.39 26.30
N VAL A 249 6.05 7.44 25.73
CA VAL A 249 7.23 7.33 24.87
C VAL A 249 8.26 8.33 25.34
N ARG A 250 9.50 7.85 25.51
CA ARG A 250 10.68 8.70 25.68
C ARG A 250 11.19 9.05 24.28
N GLY A 251 11.26 10.33 23.95
CA GLY A 251 11.77 10.80 22.67
C GLY A 251 13.27 10.57 22.51
N GLY A 252 13.76 10.64 21.28
CA GLY A 252 15.19 10.55 20.98
C GLY A 252 15.49 10.08 19.56
N ARG A 253 16.79 9.94 19.26
CA ARG A 253 17.25 9.52 17.94
C ARG A 253 17.22 7.99 17.81
N VAL A 254 16.64 7.47 16.73
CA VAL A 254 16.73 6.05 16.35
C VAL A 254 18.21 5.72 16.06
N PRO A 255 18.82 4.76 16.77
CA PRO A 255 20.21 4.40 16.56
C PRO A 255 20.40 3.68 15.22
N ALA A 256 21.57 3.82 14.61
CA ALA A 256 21.94 3.01 13.45
C ALA A 256 22.06 1.53 13.83
N PHE A 257 21.76 0.63 12.90
CA PHE A 257 21.99 -0.80 13.05
C PHE A 257 23.50 -1.08 13.15
N ALA A 258 23.96 -1.46 14.34
CA ALA A 258 25.37 -1.70 14.63
C ALA A 258 25.83 -3.15 14.35
N GLY A 259 24.90 -4.07 14.08
CA GLY A 259 25.22 -5.47 13.77
C GLY A 259 26.09 -5.61 12.51
N THR A 260 26.72 -6.76 12.33
CA THR A 260 27.57 -7.07 11.18
C THR A 260 26.75 -7.30 9.91
N ALA A 261 25.59 -7.96 10.02
CA ALA A 261 24.78 -8.36 8.89
C ALA A 261 23.28 -8.30 9.22
N LEU A 262 22.52 -7.50 8.47
CA LEU A 262 21.06 -7.47 8.61
C LEU A 262 20.39 -8.82 8.30
N THR A 263 21.08 -9.78 7.70
CA THR A 263 20.56 -11.14 7.50
C THR A 263 20.64 -12.01 8.76
N SER A 264 21.32 -11.56 9.83
CA SER A 264 21.38 -12.24 11.11
C SER A 264 20.10 -12.02 11.92
N ILE A 265 19.40 -13.12 12.24
CA ILE A 265 18.21 -13.11 13.09
C ILE A 265 18.54 -12.53 14.47
N ASP A 266 19.66 -12.94 15.07
CA ASP A 266 20.05 -12.55 16.43
C ASP A 266 20.36 -11.05 16.51
N GLU A 267 21.04 -10.49 15.51
CA GLU A 267 21.38 -9.07 15.50
C GLU A 267 20.13 -8.19 15.29
N ARG A 268 19.21 -8.59 14.39
CA ARG A 268 17.93 -7.88 14.22
C ARG A 268 17.06 -7.95 15.47
N TRP A 269 17.02 -9.11 16.12
CA TRP A 269 16.31 -9.29 17.39
C TRP A 269 16.89 -8.38 18.48
N HIS A 270 18.22 -8.36 18.62
CA HIS A 270 18.88 -7.49 19.58
C HIS A 270 18.57 -6.02 19.32
N TYR A 271 18.66 -5.59 18.06
CA TYR A 271 18.33 -4.23 17.66
C TYR A 271 16.89 -3.85 18.05
N GLY A 272 15.90 -4.72 17.77
CA GLY A 272 14.52 -4.46 18.17
C GLY A 272 14.32 -4.36 19.69
N MET A 273 15.02 -5.21 20.48
CA MET A 273 14.98 -5.12 21.94
C MET A 273 15.63 -3.83 22.47
N VAL A 274 16.73 -3.37 21.85
CA VAL A 274 17.36 -2.09 22.17
C VAL A 274 16.40 -0.93 21.88
N LEU A 275 15.71 -0.93 20.74
CA LEU A 275 14.71 0.09 20.43
C LEU A 275 13.59 0.13 21.49
N ALA A 276 13.00 -1.03 21.82
CA ALA A 276 11.96 -1.11 22.84
C ALA A 276 12.43 -0.52 24.18
N ASN A 277 13.65 -0.88 24.62
CA ASN A 277 14.23 -0.36 25.86
C ASN A 277 14.57 1.14 25.78
N MET A 278 15.05 1.61 24.64
CA MET A 278 15.44 3.00 24.43
C MET A 278 14.26 3.95 24.42
N PHE A 279 13.12 3.57 23.83
CA PHE A 279 11.98 4.48 23.69
C PHE A 279 10.92 4.30 24.78
N THR A 280 11.07 3.32 25.67
CA THR A 280 10.21 3.16 26.85
C THR A 280 10.68 4.07 28.00
N PRO A 281 9.80 4.91 28.59
CA PRO A 281 10.12 5.65 29.81
C PRO A 281 10.51 4.71 30.95
N GLY A 282 11.69 4.93 31.55
CA GLY A 282 12.27 4.04 32.57
C GLY A 282 12.92 2.75 32.03
N GLY A 283 12.82 2.48 30.73
CA GLY A 283 13.34 1.26 30.10
C GLY A 283 12.45 0.04 30.29
N THR A 284 12.84 -1.08 29.66
CA THR A 284 12.16 -2.38 29.77
C THR A 284 12.86 -3.35 30.73
N GLY A 285 14.01 -2.96 31.26
CA GLY A 285 14.93 -3.86 31.97
C GLY A 285 15.69 -4.82 31.05
N TYR A 286 15.59 -4.64 29.72
CA TYR A 286 16.42 -5.40 28.78
C TYR A 286 17.90 -5.05 28.98
N ASN A 287 18.69 -6.11 29.18
CA ASN A 287 20.13 -6.04 29.30
C ASN A 287 20.77 -6.98 28.26
N PRO A 288 21.46 -6.45 27.24
CA PRO A 288 22.05 -7.26 26.18
C PRO A 288 23.19 -8.18 26.64
N ALA A 289 23.82 -7.91 27.79
CA ALA A 289 24.86 -8.79 28.33
C ALA A 289 24.29 -10.11 28.86
N ILE A 290 23.05 -10.09 29.34
CA ILE A 290 22.42 -11.22 30.06
C ILE A 290 21.32 -11.87 29.21
N HIS A 291 20.46 -11.05 28.60
CA HIS A 291 19.33 -11.57 27.84
C HIS A 291 19.79 -12.08 26.48
N ARG A 292 19.26 -13.23 26.10
CA ARG A 292 19.53 -13.90 24.82
C ARG A 292 18.21 -14.14 24.10
N ARG A 293 18.26 -14.22 22.77
CA ARG A 293 17.08 -14.50 21.97
C ARG A 293 16.54 -15.89 22.35
N PRO A 294 15.28 -16.02 22.79
CA PRO A 294 14.70 -17.33 23.04
C PRO A 294 14.51 -18.09 21.73
N ALA A 295 14.59 -19.42 21.74
CA ALA A 295 14.28 -20.21 20.56
C ALA A 295 12.79 -20.07 20.20
N PRO A 296 12.43 -19.80 18.93
CA PRO A 296 11.04 -19.75 18.53
C PRO A 296 10.44 -21.17 18.48
N PRO A 297 9.11 -21.32 18.56
CA PRO A 297 8.45 -22.60 18.36
C PRO A 297 8.77 -23.24 17.00
N ALA A 298 8.68 -24.57 16.92
CA ALA A 298 9.04 -25.35 15.73
C ALA A 298 8.32 -24.91 14.44
N GLY A 299 7.08 -24.40 14.56
CA GLY A 299 6.31 -23.88 13.42
C GLY A 299 6.96 -22.68 12.70
N TYR A 300 7.78 -21.90 13.40
CA TYR A 300 8.55 -20.81 12.79
C TYR A 300 9.79 -21.32 12.06
N LEU A 301 10.38 -22.41 12.54
CA LEU A 301 11.60 -23.00 11.98
C LEU A 301 11.33 -23.80 10.70
N ASN A 302 10.17 -24.43 10.60
CA ASN A 302 9.79 -25.27 9.45
C ASN A 302 8.91 -24.55 8.41
N GLY A 303 8.65 -23.24 8.58
CA GLY A 303 7.84 -22.45 7.67
C GLY A 303 6.31 -22.60 7.81
N ALA A 304 5.82 -23.42 8.73
CA ALA A 304 4.38 -23.59 8.94
C ALA A 304 3.67 -22.28 9.34
N GLU A 305 4.30 -21.45 10.17
CA GLU A 305 3.73 -20.13 10.53
C GLU A 305 3.77 -19.14 9.36
N LEU A 306 4.78 -19.21 8.49
CA LEU A 306 4.83 -18.39 7.28
C LEU A 306 3.73 -18.80 6.29
N ALA A 307 3.44 -20.09 6.17
CA ALA A 307 2.36 -20.59 5.31
C ALA A 307 0.95 -20.19 5.79
N ARG A 308 0.80 -19.82 7.07
CA ARG A 308 -0.48 -19.34 7.64
C ARG A 308 -0.77 -17.88 7.37
N VAL A 309 0.26 -17.07 7.11
CA VAL A 309 0.08 -15.68 6.75
C VAL A 309 -0.05 -15.50 5.25
N ARG A 310 -0.73 -14.44 4.84
CA ARG A 310 -0.92 -14.15 3.43
C ARG A 310 0.31 -13.43 2.90
N ILE A 311 1.06 -14.08 2.02
CA ILE A 311 2.11 -13.43 1.22
C ILE A 311 1.52 -12.95 -0.12
N ARG A 312 2.02 -11.82 -0.61
CA ARG A 312 1.61 -11.22 -1.90
C ARG A 312 2.79 -10.47 -2.56
N PRO A 313 3.92 -11.16 -2.80
CA PRO A 313 5.18 -10.53 -3.22
C PRO A 313 5.03 -9.76 -4.54
N HIS A 314 4.29 -10.31 -5.50
CA HIS A 314 4.10 -9.66 -6.80
C HIS A 314 3.17 -8.46 -6.70
N LEU A 315 2.14 -8.53 -5.85
CA LEU A 315 1.25 -7.39 -5.63
C LEU A 315 1.96 -6.24 -4.90
N HIS A 316 2.81 -6.54 -3.91
CA HIS A 316 3.62 -5.51 -3.25
C HIS A 316 4.64 -4.88 -4.18
N ARG A 317 5.21 -5.65 -5.12
CA ARG A 317 6.06 -5.10 -6.18
C ARG A 317 5.27 -4.24 -7.16
N LEU A 318 4.04 -4.62 -7.49
CA LEU A 318 3.16 -3.78 -8.28
C LEU A 318 2.84 -2.46 -7.58
N ASP A 319 2.50 -2.51 -6.28
CA ASP A 319 2.25 -1.31 -5.48
C ASP A 319 3.47 -0.38 -5.49
N ALA A 320 4.69 -0.93 -5.29
CA ALA A 320 5.94 -0.17 -5.36
C ALA A 320 6.15 0.49 -6.74
N ALA A 321 5.97 -0.27 -7.82
CA ALA A 321 6.12 0.26 -9.18
C ALA A 321 5.11 1.38 -9.46
N LEU A 322 3.86 1.23 -9.04
CA LEU A 322 2.82 2.23 -9.27
C LEU A 322 2.94 3.46 -8.38
N ASP A 323 3.47 3.33 -7.17
CA ASP A 323 3.69 4.47 -6.25
C ASP A 323 4.85 5.36 -6.74
N GLY A 324 5.77 4.80 -7.52
CA GLY A 324 7.07 5.41 -7.77
C GLY A 324 7.19 6.54 -8.80
N GLY A 325 6.19 7.44 -8.84
CA GLY A 325 6.26 8.79 -9.44
C GLY A 325 6.44 8.95 -10.96
N ALA A 326 6.97 7.95 -11.66
CA ALA A 326 7.38 8.04 -13.06
C ALA A 326 6.22 7.85 -14.06
N PHE A 327 5.11 8.56 -13.86
CA PHE A 327 3.97 8.53 -14.78
C PHE A 327 4.43 8.92 -16.19
N GLY A 328 4.21 8.02 -17.15
CA GLY A 328 4.57 8.22 -18.57
C GLY A 328 5.91 7.62 -19.00
N ALA A 329 6.71 7.07 -18.07
CA ALA A 329 7.96 6.42 -18.44
C ALA A 329 7.71 5.05 -19.10
N THR A 330 8.23 4.85 -20.31
CA THR A 330 8.03 3.61 -21.10
C THR A 330 8.62 2.37 -20.43
N TRP A 331 9.69 2.52 -19.64
CA TRP A 331 10.27 1.42 -18.87
C TRP A 331 9.32 0.93 -17.76
N LEU A 332 8.54 1.85 -17.17
CA LEU A 332 7.60 1.52 -16.11
C LEU A 332 6.44 0.67 -16.65
N SER A 333 5.94 0.95 -17.86
CA SER A 333 4.91 0.12 -18.49
C SER A 333 5.38 -1.32 -18.70
N ARG A 334 6.63 -1.52 -19.15
CA ARG A 334 7.21 -2.88 -19.33
C ARG A 334 7.38 -3.61 -18.00
N GLU A 335 7.85 -2.92 -16.97
CA GLU A 335 7.98 -3.52 -15.64
C GLU A 335 6.61 -3.91 -15.06
N VAL A 336 5.65 -2.99 -15.10
CA VAL A 336 4.26 -3.24 -14.65
C VAL A 336 3.66 -4.42 -15.39
N GLU A 337 3.78 -4.48 -16.72
CA GLU A 337 3.30 -5.62 -17.52
C GLU A 337 3.97 -6.93 -17.07
N ALA A 338 5.28 -6.94 -16.87
CA ALA A 338 6.01 -8.12 -16.42
C ALA A 338 5.58 -8.59 -15.02
N ILE A 339 5.29 -7.66 -14.10
CA ILE A 339 4.77 -7.97 -12.78
C ILE A 339 3.36 -8.55 -12.87
N LEU A 340 2.46 -7.93 -13.64
CA LEU A 340 1.07 -8.39 -13.79
C LEU A 340 0.98 -9.82 -14.34
N LYS A 341 1.89 -10.20 -15.25
CA LYS A 341 1.98 -11.56 -15.79
C LYS A 341 2.47 -12.60 -14.77
N ARG A 342 3.09 -12.18 -13.67
CA ARG A 342 3.60 -13.06 -12.60
C ARG A 342 2.67 -13.17 -11.41
N LEU A 343 1.61 -12.37 -11.34
CA LEU A 343 0.65 -12.43 -10.22
C LEU A 343 0.08 -13.83 -10.07
N THR A 344 0.06 -14.30 -8.84
CA THR A 344 -0.62 -15.55 -8.46
C THR A 344 -2.14 -15.40 -8.64
N PRO A 345 -2.90 -16.50 -8.75
CA PRO A 345 -4.37 -16.43 -8.84
C PRO A 345 -5.02 -15.65 -7.67
N ALA A 346 -4.45 -15.74 -6.47
CA ALA A 346 -4.93 -15.02 -5.29
C ALA A 346 -4.67 -13.51 -5.37
N GLU A 347 -3.55 -13.09 -5.96
CA GLU A 347 -3.24 -11.67 -6.21
C GLU A 347 -4.07 -11.11 -7.37
N GLN A 348 -4.24 -11.87 -8.45
CA GLN A 348 -5.15 -11.51 -9.55
C GLN A 348 -6.57 -11.27 -9.03
N ALA A 349 -7.08 -12.18 -8.19
CA ALA A 349 -8.39 -12.04 -7.57
C ALA A 349 -8.49 -10.80 -6.66
N GLU A 350 -7.40 -10.35 -6.05
CA GLU A 350 -7.38 -9.10 -5.29
C GLU A 350 -7.47 -7.87 -6.21
N ILE A 351 -6.70 -7.84 -7.30
CA ILE A 351 -6.79 -6.77 -8.29
C ILE A 351 -8.20 -6.71 -8.92
N LEU A 352 -8.81 -7.85 -9.22
CA LEU A 352 -10.14 -7.89 -9.84
C LEU A 352 -11.28 -7.52 -8.87
N ARG A 353 -11.04 -7.52 -7.57
CA ARG A 353 -11.98 -7.01 -6.55
C ARG A 353 -11.91 -5.50 -6.41
N ASP A 354 -11.06 -4.83 -7.18
CA ASP A 354 -10.90 -3.39 -7.20
C ASP A 354 -12.18 -2.69 -7.67
N ARG A 355 -13.14 -2.57 -6.76
CA ARG A 355 -14.45 -1.97 -7.00
C ARG A 355 -14.58 -0.72 -6.16
N ARG A 356 -14.75 0.42 -6.83
CA ARG A 356 -15.51 1.54 -6.28
C ARG A 356 -16.85 1.63 -7.01
N PRO A 357 -17.90 2.11 -6.34
CA PRO A 357 -19.20 2.41 -6.96
C PRO A 357 -19.16 3.41 -8.13
N ASP A 358 -18.08 4.16 -8.31
CA ASP A 358 -17.88 5.11 -9.42
C ASP A 358 -17.06 4.53 -10.60
N GLY A 359 -16.80 3.21 -10.59
CA GLY A 359 -16.09 2.54 -11.69
C GLY A 359 -14.59 2.85 -11.76
N GLY A 360 -13.97 3.43 -10.72
CA GLY A 360 -12.54 3.69 -10.67
C GLY A 360 -11.90 3.21 -9.38
N GLY A 361 -11.02 2.22 -9.43
CA GLY A 361 -10.42 1.61 -8.24
C GLY A 361 -8.93 1.89 -8.02
N ARG A 362 -8.40 1.34 -6.91
CA ARG A 362 -6.98 1.32 -6.49
C ARG A 362 -6.04 0.90 -7.61
N TYR A 363 -6.41 -0.04 -8.48
CA TYR A 363 -5.55 -0.56 -9.54
C TYR A 363 -6.03 -0.19 -10.93
N SER A 364 -7.33 -0.32 -11.23
CA SER A 364 -7.90 -0.09 -12.56
C SER A 364 -7.51 1.28 -13.15
N VAL A 365 -7.62 2.35 -12.35
CA VAL A 365 -7.20 3.71 -12.76
C VAL A 365 -5.69 3.84 -12.83
N ARG A 366 -4.97 3.33 -11.82
CA ARG A 366 -3.51 3.46 -11.73
C ARG A 366 -2.79 2.71 -12.84
N LEU A 367 -3.36 1.62 -13.34
CA LEU A 367 -2.81 0.81 -14.41
C LEU A 367 -3.00 1.41 -15.81
N ARG A 368 -3.63 2.59 -15.96
CA ARG A 368 -3.76 3.32 -17.25
C ARG A 368 -2.44 3.71 -17.91
N ILE A 369 -1.33 3.55 -17.19
CA ILE A 369 0.03 3.50 -17.75
C ILE A 369 0.19 2.41 -18.84
N LEU A 370 -0.56 1.32 -18.76
CA LEU A 370 -0.63 0.31 -19.81
C LEU A 370 -1.66 0.75 -20.84
N ASN A 371 -1.31 0.66 -22.11
CA ASN A 371 -2.30 0.82 -23.18
C ASN A 371 -3.31 -0.34 -23.14
N ARG A 372 -4.48 -0.12 -23.75
CA ARG A 372 -5.62 -1.04 -23.68
C ARG A 372 -5.31 -2.42 -24.25
N ARG A 373 -4.54 -2.50 -25.35
CA ARG A 373 -4.13 -3.78 -25.96
C ARG A 373 -3.23 -4.58 -25.02
N THR A 374 -2.25 -3.92 -24.40
CA THR A 374 -1.39 -4.55 -23.39
C THR A 374 -2.22 -5.04 -22.20
N MET A 375 -3.16 -4.24 -21.70
CA MET A 375 -4.05 -4.66 -20.63
C MET A 375 -4.92 -5.86 -21.02
N CYS A 376 -5.49 -5.88 -22.23
CA CYS A 376 -6.25 -7.03 -22.73
C CYS A 376 -5.40 -8.28 -22.82
N SER A 377 -4.15 -8.17 -23.31
CA SER A 377 -3.22 -9.29 -23.34
C SER A 377 -2.89 -9.81 -21.95
N VAL A 378 -2.73 -8.94 -20.96
CA VAL A 378 -2.52 -9.34 -19.56
C VAL A 378 -3.75 -10.06 -19.01
N LEU A 379 -4.94 -9.48 -19.12
CA LEU A 379 -6.19 -10.10 -18.64
C LEU A 379 -6.47 -11.43 -19.35
N ALA A 380 -6.13 -11.54 -20.63
CA ALA A 380 -6.23 -12.79 -21.38
C ALA A 380 -5.31 -13.90 -20.86
N THR A 381 -4.35 -13.62 -19.97
CA THR A 381 -3.59 -14.65 -19.24
C THR A 381 -4.23 -15.04 -17.92
N TRP A 382 -5.14 -14.21 -17.37
CA TRP A 382 -5.78 -14.46 -16.10
C TRP A 382 -6.98 -15.40 -16.32
N ARG A 383 -7.13 -16.43 -15.47
CA ARG A 383 -8.16 -17.49 -15.60
C ARG A 383 -9.07 -17.59 -14.37
N SER A 384 -9.32 -16.46 -13.71
CA SER A 384 -9.97 -16.42 -12.39
C SER A 384 -11.50 -16.24 -12.47
N ASN A 385 -11.98 -15.16 -13.10
CA ASN A 385 -13.40 -14.80 -13.17
C ASN A 385 -13.64 -13.86 -14.36
N LEU A 386 -14.46 -14.29 -15.33
CA LEU A 386 -14.63 -13.53 -16.58
C LEU A 386 -15.31 -12.19 -16.34
N GLU A 387 -16.41 -12.18 -15.59
CA GLU A 387 -17.16 -10.95 -15.32
C GLU A 387 -16.30 -9.92 -14.58
N ALA A 388 -15.54 -10.34 -13.57
CA ALA A 388 -14.66 -9.45 -12.83
C ALA A 388 -13.54 -8.87 -13.70
N GLN A 389 -12.98 -9.66 -14.62
CA GLN A 389 -12.00 -9.16 -15.61
C GLN A 389 -12.61 -8.12 -16.53
N MET A 390 -13.81 -8.37 -17.06
CA MET A 390 -14.49 -7.42 -17.93
C MET A 390 -14.86 -6.13 -17.19
N ARG A 391 -15.31 -6.22 -15.93
CA ARG A 391 -15.58 -5.03 -15.09
C ARG A 391 -14.30 -4.24 -14.81
N PHE A 392 -13.21 -4.93 -14.48
CA PHE A 392 -11.91 -4.31 -14.27
C PHE A 392 -11.42 -3.59 -15.52
N LEU A 393 -11.58 -4.21 -16.70
CA LEU A 393 -11.24 -3.61 -17.98
C LEU A 393 -12.07 -2.35 -18.25
N SER A 394 -13.38 -2.37 -17.97
CA SER A 394 -14.26 -1.18 -18.07
C SER A 394 -13.76 -0.02 -17.22
N ALA A 395 -13.43 -0.31 -15.97
CA ALA A 395 -12.90 0.68 -15.03
C ALA A 395 -11.55 1.26 -15.52
N HIS A 396 -10.68 0.39 -16.02
CA HIS A 396 -9.40 0.77 -16.59
C HIS A 396 -9.55 1.70 -17.79
N ILE A 397 -10.51 1.46 -18.68
CA ILE A 397 -10.70 2.24 -19.92
C ILE A 397 -11.31 3.62 -19.66
N GLY A 398 -12.02 3.84 -18.56
CA GLY A 398 -12.55 5.17 -18.24
C GLY A 398 -14.04 5.28 -17.98
N GLY A 399 -14.75 4.18 -17.73
CA GLY A 399 -16.11 4.29 -17.21
C GLY A 399 -16.98 3.07 -17.50
N GLU A 400 -18.04 2.96 -16.68
CA GLU A 400 -19.21 2.13 -16.97
C GLU A 400 -20.09 2.89 -17.98
N ASN A 401 -20.63 2.17 -18.97
CA ASN A 401 -21.67 2.63 -19.89
C ASN A 401 -21.36 3.65 -20.99
N ASN A 402 -20.18 4.29 -21.10
CA ASN A 402 -19.78 5.15 -22.25
C ASN A 402 -18.27 5.45 -22.32
N GLY A 403 -17.41 4.65 -21.67
CA GLY A 403 -15.95 4.79 -21.82
C GLY A 403 -15.52 4.65 -23.29
N PRO A 404 -14.25 4.94 -23.64
CA PRO A 404 -13.75 4.88 -25.03
C PRO A 404 -13.60 3.45 -25.59
N TRP A 405 -14.62 2.61 -25.38
CA TRP A 405 -14.81 1.30 -25.97
C TRP A 405 -14.82 1.34 -27.50
N TYR A 406 -15.23 2.46 -28.11
CA TYR A 406 -15.21 2.66 -29.56
C TYR A 406 -13.79 2.61 -30.18
N GLU A 407 -12.73 2.72 -29.38
CA GLU A 407 -11.34 2.59 -29.87
C GLU A 407 -10.81 1.15 -29.67
N MET A 408 -11.66 0.23 -29.23
CA MET A 408 -11.35 -1.19 -29.08
C MET A 408 -12.13 -2.02 -30.08
N GLU A 409 -11.51 -3.10 -30.54
CA GLU A 409 -12.16 -4.06 -31.40
C GLU A 409 -12.51 -5.33 -30.63
N TYR A 410 -13.50 -6.07 -31.11
CA TYR A 410 -13.83 -7.39 -30.57
C TYR A 410 -12.61 -8.34 -30.55
N SER A 411 -11.69 -8.18 -31.51
CA SER A 411 -10.43 -8.93 -31.60
C SER A 411 -9.54 -8.74 -30.37
N ASP A 412 -9.59 -7.59 -29.70
CA ASP A 412 -8.81 -7.30 -28.49
C ASP A 412 -9.35 -8.06 -27.26
N ILE A 413 -10.68 -8.21 -27.16
CA ILE A 413 -11.33 -8.82 -25.98
C ILE A 413 -11.66 -10.31 -26.14
N ALA A 414 -11.75 -10.82 -27.37
CA ALA A 414 -12.04 -12.23 -27.63
C ALA A 414 -11.08 -13.21 -26.91
N PRO A 415 -9.76 -12.95 -26.82
CA PRO A 415 -8.82 -13.80 -26.07
C PRO A 415 -9.10 -13.88 -24.56
N ILE A 416 -9.77 -12.86 -23.99
CA ILE A 416 -10.23 -12.87 -22.60
C ILE A 416 -11.42 -13.81 -22.45
N ILE A 417 -12.37 -13.78 -23.39
CA ILE A 417 -13.66 -14.48 -23.29
C ILE A 417 -13.56 -15.97 -23.65
N ARG A 418 -12.93 -16.29 -24.78
CA ARG A 418 -12.93 -17.64 -25.37
C ARG A 418 -12.56 -18.77 -24.41
N PRO A 419 -11.51 -18.63 -23.56
CA PRO A 419 -11.03 -19.72 -22.71
C PRO A 419 -11.96 -20.08 -21.54
N PHE A 420 -12.96 -19.25 -21.23
CA PHE A 420 -13.84 -19.48 -20.09
C PHE A 420 -14.95 -20.50 -20.41
N SER A 421 -15.45 -21.15 -19.36
CA SER A 421 -16.58 -22.07 -19.45
C SER A 421 -17.87 -21.33 -19.83
N GLN A 422 -18.85 -22.06 -20.35
CA GLN A 422 -20.16 -21.47 -20.67
C GLN A 422 -20.84 -20.87 -19.44
N ALA A 423 -20.67 -21.47 -18.25
CA ALA A 423 -21.23 -20.95 -17.00
C ALA A 423 -20.69 -19.55 -16.65
N GLU A 424 -19.40 -19.29 -16.88
CA GLU A 424 -18.80 -17.96 -16.71
C GLU A 424 -19.27 -16.99 -17.79
N LYS A 425 -19.37 -17.44 -19.05
CA LYS A 425 -19.87 -16.64 -20.18
C LYS A 425 -21.33 -16.21 -19.97
N ASN A 426 -22.16 -17.08 -19.40
CA ASN A 426 -23.56 -16.78 -19.08
C ASN A 426 -23.72 -15.58 -18.14
N ARG A 427 -22.71 -15.25 -17.31
CA ARG A 427 -22.75 -14.05 -16.47
C ARG A 427 -22.68 -12.75 -17.28
N LEU A 428 -22.18 -12.83 -18.52
CA LEU A 428 -22.17 -11.70 -19.44
C LEU A 428 -23.46 -11.59 -20.26
N HIS A 429 -24.46 -12.46 -20.05
CA HIS A 429 -25.72 -12.45 -20.80
C HIS A 429 -26.70 -11.44 -20.18
N THR A 430 -26.27 -10.18 -20.05
CA THR A 430 -27.07 -9.10 -19.44
C THR A 430 -27.20 -7.91 -20.40
N PRO A 431 -28.23 -7.05 -20.24
CA PRO A 431 -28.36 -5.84 -21.05
C PRO A 431 -27.18 -4.87 -20.91
N GLU A 432 -26.52 -4.84 -19.75
CA GLU A 432 -25.31 -4.05 -19.50
C GLU A 432 -24.19 -4.47 -20.46
N TRP A 433 -23.87 -5.76 -20.49
CA TRP A 433 -22.83 -6.29 -21.37
C TRP A 433 -23.22 -6.23 -22.84
N GLN A 434 -24.51 -6.43 -23.17
CA GLN A 434 -25.00 -6.24 -24.54
C GLN A 434 -24.61 -4.87 -25.09
N ARG A 435 -24.87 -3.80 -24.32
CA ARG A 435 -24.51 -2.43 -24.71
C ARG A 435 -23.02 -2.27 -24.96
N LEU A 436 -22.18 -2.87 -24.10
CA LEU A 436 -20.74 -2.85 -24.28
C LEU A 436 -20.31 -3.60 -25.54
N PHE A 437 -20.84 -4.79 -25.80
CA PHE A 437 -20.52 -5.54 -27.00
C PHE A 437 -20.94 -4.80 -28.28
N THR A 438 -22.04 -4.04 -28.26
CA THR A 438 -22.42 -3.17 -29.38
C THR A 438 -21.52 -1.93 -29.58
N LEU A 439 -20.62 -1.64 -28.64
CA LEU A 439 -19.64 -0.55 -28.78
C LEU A 439 -18.29 -1.03 -29.33
N VAL A 440 -17.94 -2.30 -29.12
CA VAL A 440 -16.65 -2.89 -29.52
C VAL A 440 -16.76 -3.82 -30.73
N CYS A 441 -17.99 -4.13 -31.14
CA CYS A 441 -18.28 -4.91 -32.34
C CYS A 441 -18.72 -4.01 -33.49
N ASP A 442 -18.71 -4.59 -34.68
CA ASP A 442 -19.37 -4.12 -35.88
C ASP A 442 -20.37 -5.19 -36.35
N ASN A 443 -21.05 -4.92 -37.47
CA ASN A 443 -22.00 -5.85 -38.10
C ASN A 443 -21.44 -7.25 -38.39
N ARG A 444 -20.11 -7.40 -38.52
CA ARG A 444 -19.45 -8.69 -38.80
C ARG A 444 -19.03 -9.40 -37.51
N THR A 445 -18.47 -8.67 -36.57
CA THR A 445 -17.86 -9.18 -35.35
C THR A 445 -18.88 -9.44 -34.24
N ILE A 446 -20.05 -8.80 -34.26
CA ILE A 446 -21.12 -9.10 -33.28
C ILE A 446 -21.60 -10.56 -33.37
N ALA A 447 -21.61 -11.14 -34.56
CA ALA A 447 -21.95 -12.55 -34.75
C ALA A 447 -20.88 -13.49 -34.17
N SER A 448 -19.60 -13.11 -34.27
CA SER A 448 -18.49 -13.82 -33.65
C SER A 448 -18.56 -13.71 -32.12
N ALA A 449 -18.85 -12.51 -31.60
CA ALA A 449 -19.03 -12.27 -30.18
C ALA A 449 -20.16 -13.12 -29.59
N ALA A 450 -21.33 -13.12 -30.24
CA ALA A 450 -22.47 -13.92 -29.81
C ALA A 450 -22.16 -15.43 -29.79
N ARG A 451 -21.35 -15.92 -30.75
CA ARG A 451 -20.89 -17.31 -30.80
C ARG A 451 -19.91 -17.62 -29.67
N ASP A 452 -18.89 -16.78 -29.48
CA ASP A 452 -17.86 -16.97 -28.47
C ASP A 452 -18.43 -16.89 -27.04
N LEU A 453 -19.48 -16.09 -26.84
CA LEU A 453 -20.28 -16.00 -25.60
C LEU A 453 -21.27 -17.16 -25.43
N GLY A 454 -21.53 -17.94 -26.47
CA GLY A 454 -22.54 -19.01 -26.46
C GLY A 454 -23.95 -18.50 -26.16
N LEU A 455 -24.35 -17.36 -26.75
CA LEU A 455 -25.69 -16.79 -26.53
C LEU A 455 -26.77 -17.76 -27.04
N PRO A 456 -27.79 -18.11 -26.22
CA PRO A 456 -28.94 -18.86 -26.70
C PRO A 456 -29.84 -17.98 -27.57
N GLU A 457 -30.72 -18.60 -28.37
CA GLU A 457 -31.87 -17.89 -28.91
C GLU A 457 -32.92 -17.66 -27.81
N PRO A 458 -33.66 -16.53 -27.78
CA PRO A 458 -33.67 -15.44 -28.77
C PRO A 458 -32.60 -14.35 -28.55
N LEU A 459 -31.78 -14.47 -27.50
CA LEU A 459 -30.83 -13.42 -27.07
C LEU A 459 -29.78 -13.13 -28.16
N ARG A 460 -29.30 -14.15 -28.85
CA ARG A 460 -28.38 -14.01 -29.99
C ARG A 460 -28.97 -13.12 -31.08
N THR A 461 -30.19 -13.41 -31.53
CA THR A 461 -30.88 -12.60 -32.54
C THR A 461 -31.08 -11.17 -32.06
N GLN A 462 -31.47 -10.99 -30.79
CA GLN A 462 -31.63 -9.67 -30.19
C GLN A 462 -30.34 -8.85 -30.26
N TRP A 463 -29.19 -9.40 -29.84
CA TRP A 463 -27.90 -8.69 -29.85
C TRP A 463 -27.47 -8.29 -31.26
N ILE A 464 -27.56 -9.21 -32.23
CA ILE A 464 -27.20 -8.93 -33.63
C ILE A 464 -28.12 -7.87 -34.24
N SER A 465 -29.42 -7.92 -33.94
CA SER A 465 -30.38 -6.95 -34.46
C SER A 465 -30.19 -5.55 -33.87
N GLN A 466 -29.78 -5.46 -32.60
CA GLN A 466 -29.51 -4.18 -31.95
C GLN A 466 -28.29 -3.50 -32.55
N GLU A 467 -27.23 -4.24 -32.83
CA GLU A 467 -26.04 -3.72 -33.50
C GLU A 467 -26.36 -3.09 -34.86
N ARG A 468 -27.10 -3.81 -35.70
CA ARG A 468 -27.52 -3.32 -37.03
C ARG A 468 -28.36 -2.05 -36.99
N ARG A 469 -29.09 -1.82 -35.89
CA ARG A 469 -29.91 -0.61 -35.72
C ARG A 469 -29.08 0.61 -35.33
N LEU A 470 -27.97 0.40 -34.61
CA LEU A 470 -27.09 1.48 -34.17
C LEU A 470 -26.16 1.94 -35.30
N TRP A 471 -25.77 1.03 -36.20
CA TRP A 471 -24.84 1.29 -37.29
C TRP A 471 -25.39 0.76 -38.65
N PRO A 472 -26.34 1.49 -39.26
CA PRO A 472 -27.01 1.07 -40.49
C PRO A 472 -26.10 1.02 -41.73
#